data_AF-A0A453T0R8-F1
#
_entry.id   AF-A0A453T0R8-F1
#
_cell.length_a   1.000
_cell.length_b   1.000
_cell.length_c   1.000
_cell.angle_alpha   90.00
_cell.angle_beta   90.00
_cell.angle_gamma   90.00
#
_symmetry.space_group_name_H-M   'P 1'
#
loop_
_entity.id
_entity.type
_entity.pdbx_description
1 polymer ?
#
loop_
_entity_poly.entity_id
_entity_poly.type
_entity_poly.pdbx_seq_one_letter_code
_entity_poly.pdbx_strand_id
1 'polypeptide(L)'
;SSTTSSTEGKLERTAVLKAVCAGFKEGTEPQVCLSHDMETNECLHRNGGCWRDEATNVTACRDTYRGRVCECPVVNGVRYDGDGYTHCKAVGPGRCALNHGGCWSETKGERTFSACSDTALSGCRCPAGFQGDGHKCEDLDECKDKLACTCPDCHCKNTWGSYECGCRGNQVYIRGEDVCVANSMSRFGWLVALLAVSCAAGLGVAGFVFYKYRLRSYMDSEIMAIMSQYMPLDSQNNEHQPLRQHAPDA
;
A
#
# COMPACT_ATOMS: atom_id res chain seq x y z
N SER A 1 -14.90 87.55 -33.52
CA SER A 1 -15.34 86.87 -32.30
C SER A 1 -15.19 85.37 -32.52
N SER A 2 -14.12 84.79 -31.97
CA SER A 2 -13.78 83.37 -32.15
C SER A 2 -14.54 82.57 -31.11
N THR A 3 -15.65 81.93 -31.49
CA THR A 3 -16.39 81.02 -30.62
C THR A 3 -15.63 79.70 -30.53
N THR A 4 -14.83 79.52 -29.48
CA THR A 4 -14.35 78.21 -29.04
C THR A 4 -15.54 77.41 -28.52
N SER A 5 -16.02 76.46 -29.31
CA SER A 5 -16.98 75.44 -28.88
C SER A 5 -16.25 74.46 -27.95
N SER A 6 -16.50 74.55 -26.64
CA SER A 6 -16.11 73.51 -25.69
C SER A 6 -17.11 72.37 -25.79
N THR A 7 -16.79 71.32 -26.53
CA THR A 7 -17.54 70.08 -26.48
C THR A 7 -17.12 69.32 -25.22
N GLU A 8 -17.92 69.40 -24.14
CA GLU A 8 -17.84 68.40 -23.08
C GLU A 8 -18.30 67.05 -23.67
N GLY A 9 -17.33 66.19 -23.97
CA GLY A 9 -17.59 64.86 -24.50
C GLY A 9 -18.24 63.99 -23.45
N LYS A 10 -19.54 63.71 -23.59
CA LYS A 10 -20.24 62.70 -22.81
C LYS A 10 -19.75 61.32 -23.28
N LEU A 11 -18.75 60.77 -22.59
CA LEU A 11 -18.24 59.44 -22.90
C LEU A 11 -19.32 58.39 -22.60
N GLU A 12 -19.60 57.51 -23.55
CA GLU A 12 -20.50 56.38 -23.31
C GLU A 12 -19.92 55.48 -22.19
N ARG A 13 -20.80 54.95 -21.34
CA ARG A 13 -20.41 54.13 -20.18
C ARG A 13 -19.55 52.92 -20.59
N THR A 14 -19.86 52.32 -21.73
CA THR A 14 -19.11 51.21 -22.33
C THR A 14 -17.70 51.63 -22.75
N ALA A 15 -17.52 52.83 -23.30
CA ALA A 15 -16.20 53.35 -23.66
C ALA A 15 -15.32 53.62 -22.44
N VAL A 16 -15.91 54.16 -21.36
CA VAL A 16 -15.20 54.33 -20.07
C VAL A 16 -14.79 52.98 -19.50
N LEU A 17 -15.71 52.01 -19.48
CA LEU A 17 -15.45 50.69 -18.94
C LEU A 17 -14.36 49.96 -19.74
N LYS A 18 -14.37 50.06 -21.07
CA LYS A 18 -13.30 49.55 -21.94
C LYS A 18 -11.95 50.18 -21.64
N ALA A 19 -11.91 51.49 -21.39
CA ALA A 19 -10.68 52.18 -21.00
C ALA A 19 -10.15 51.72 -19.63
N VAL A 20 -11.05 51.47 -18.67
CA VAL A 20 -10.70 50.92 -17.35
C VAL A 20 -10.18 49.49 -17.47
N CYS A 21 -10.86 48.64 -18.24
CA CYS A 21 -10.46 47.25 -18.48
C CYS A 21 -9.09 47.16 -19.19
N ALA A 22 -8.79 48.09 -20.09
CA ALA A 22 -7.47 48.19 -20.72
C ALA A 22 -6.33 48.53 -19.71
N GLY A 23 -6.64 49.07 -18.54
CA GLY A 23 -5.65 49.39 -17.52
C GLY A 23 -5.11 48.19 -16.73
N PHE A 24 -5.78 47.04 -16.79
CA PHE A 24 -5.35 45.84 -16.08
C PHE A 24 -4.24 45.09 -16.83
N LYS A 25 -3.37 44.42 -16.07
CA LYS A 25 -2.42 43.47 -16.64
C LYS A 25 -3.19 42.26 -17.19
N GLU A 26 -2.75 41.72 -18.30
CA GLU A 26 -3.34 40.54 -18.93
C GLU A 26 -3.44 39.38 -17.93
N GLY A 27 -4.62 38.79 -17.82
CA GLY A 27 -4.93 37.75 -16.85
C GLY A 27 -5.14 38.25 -15.42
N THR A 28 -5.31 39.54 -15.18
CA THR A 28 -5.67 40.11 -13.85
C THR A 28 -6.93 40.95 -13.89
N GLU A 29 -7.65 40.92 -15.02
CA GLU A 29 -8.85 41.69 -15.22
C GLU A 29 -10.02 41.17 -14.34
N PRO A 30 -10.86 42.07 -13.84
CA PRO A 30 -12.07 41.69 -13.12
C PRO A 30 -13.09 41.06 -14.08
N GLN A 31 -13.98 40.20 -13.55
CA GLN A 31 -14.97 39.47 -14.34
C GLN A 31 -15.89 40.37 -15.19
N VAL A 32 -16.12 41.62 -14.76
CA VAL A 32 -16.89 42.60 -15.55
C VAL A 32 -16.24 42.90 -16.91
N CYS A 33 -14.92 42.81 -17.01
CA CYS A 33 -14.16 43.00 -18.24
C CYS A 33 -14.18 41.76 -19.15
N LEU A 34 -14.62 40.61 -18.65
CA LEU A 34 -14.77 39.34 -19.37
C LEU A 34 -16.24 39.06 -19.70
N SER A 35 -16.99 40.11 -19.96
CA SER A 35 -18.38 40.01 -20.37
C SER A 35 -18.47 40.20 -21.88
N HIS A 36 -19.47 39.57 -22.51
CA HIS A 36 -19.66 39.59 -23.97
C HIS A 36 -19.82 41.00 -24.57
N ASP A 37 -20.24 41.99 -23.78
CA ASP A 37 -20.34 43.39 -24.25
C ASP A 37 -18.96 44.09 -24.29
N MET A 38 -17.98 43.54 -23.56
CA MET A 38 -16.66 44.10 -23.34
C MET A 38 -15.58 43.40 -24.16
N GLU A 39 -15.62 42.07 -24.28
CA GLU A 39 -14.68 41.24 -25.03
C GLU A 39 -15.37 40.14 -25.87
N THR A 40 -14.58 39.42 -26.68
CA THR A 40 -15.05 38.21 -27.39
C THR A 40 -14.28 36.98 -26.92
N ASN A 41 -14.98 36.03 -26.28
CA ASN A 41 -14.31 34.88 -25.69
C ASN A 41 -13.68 33.95 -26.75
N GLU A 42 -12.36 34.01 -26.92
CA GLU A 42 -11.67 33.21 -27.93
C GLU A 42 -11.57 31.72 -27.55
N CYS A 43 -11.71 31.38 -26.28
CA CYS A 43 -11.66 30.00 -25.81
C CYS A 43 -12.87 29.16 -26.25
N LEU A 44 -14.00 29.77 -26.62
CA LEU A 44 -15.18 29.06 -27.13
C LEU A 44 -14.93 28.40 -28.49
N HIS A 45 -14.06 28.96 -29.33
CA HIS A 45 -13.81 28.46 -30.67
C HIS A 45 -12.47 27.72 -30.75
N ARG A 46 -12.49 26.41 -30.99
CA ARG A 46 -11.30 25.53 -31.02
C ARG A 46 -10.38 25.70 -29.80
N ASN A 47 -10.95 25.97 -28.62
CA ASN A 47 -10.19 26.23 -27.38
C ASN A 47 -9.19 27.40 -27.50
N GLY A 48 -9.49 28.37 -28.35
CA GLY A 48 -8.55 29.39 -28.77
C GLY A 48 -7.39 28.87 -29.63
N GLY A 49 -7.11 27.57 -29.67
CA GLY A 49 -5.83 27.01 -30.10
C GLY A 49 -4.84 26.83 -28.94
N CYS A 50 -5.32 26.78 -27.70
CA CYS A 50 -4.56 26.31 -26.55
C CYS A 50 -4.72 24.80 -26.36
N TRP A 51 -3.82 24.22 -25.58
CA TRP A 51 -3.85 22.82 -25.21
C TRP A 51 -5.13 22.49 -24.42
N ARG A 52 -5.66 21.29 -24.67
CA ARG A 52 -6.80 20.71 -23.96
C ARG A 52 -6.58 19.21 -23.83
N ASP A 53 -6.80 18.67 -22.63
CA ASP A 53 -6.92 17.24 -22.41
C ASP A 53 -8.39 16.82 -22.58
N GLU A 54 -8.66 15.96 -23.56
CA GLU A 54 -10.01 15.46 -23.84
C GLU A 54 -10.50 14.45 -22.80
N ALA A 55 -9.60 13.75 -22.12
CA ALA A 55 -9.97 12.74 -21.13
C ALA A 55 -10.49 13.35 -19.83
N THR A 56 -9.90 14.48 -19.42
CA THR A 56 -10.24 15.17 -18.16
C THR A 56 -10.94 16.51 -18.36
N ASN A 57 -11.12 16.94 -19.61
CA ASN A 57 -11.64 18.25 -19.99
C ASN A 57 -10.87 19.43 -19.37
N VAL A 58 -9.58 19.23 -19.10
CA VAL A 58 -8.68 20.27 -18.58
C VAL A 58 -8.18 21.10 -19.75
N THR A 59 -8.20 22.43 -19.62
CA THR A 59 -7.79 23.36 -20.68
C THR A 59 -6.76 24.36 -20.18
N ALA A 60 -5.82 24.71 -21.06
CA ALA A 60 -4.88 25.80 -20.84
C ALA A 60 -5.40 27.16 -21.36
N CYS A 61 -6.58 27.21 -22.00
CA CYS A 61 -7.12 28.46 -22.51
C CYS A 61 -7.71 29.30 -21.39
N ARG A 62 -7.15 30.50 -21.24
CA ARG A 62 -7.65 31.52 -20.32
C ARG A 62 -8.00 32.78 -21.10
N ASP A 63 -9.27 33.14 -20.99
CA ASP A 63 -9.84 34.32 -21.63
C ASP A 63 -9.42 35.61 -20.91
N THR A 64 -9.17 36.67 -21.66
CA THR A 64 -8.67 37.96 -21.16
C THR A 64 -9.35 39.11 -21.91
N TYR A 65 -9.30 40.33 -21.35
CA TYR A 65 -9.91 41.47 -22.03
C TYR A 65 -9.18 41.84 -23.34
N ARG A 66 -7.90 41.46 -23.47
CA ARG A 66 -7.06 41.73 -24.64
C ARG A 66 -7.03 40.58 -25.65
N GLY A 67 -7.79 39.51 -25.39
CA GLY A 67 -7.83 38.30 -26.19
C GLY A 67 -7.72 37.07 -25.30
N ARG A 68 -6.76 36.18 -25.58
CA ARG A 68 -6.55 34.96 -24.79
C ARG A 68 -5.09 34.71 -24.45
N VAL A 69 -4.88 34.01 -23.33
CA VAL A 69 -3.59 33.45 -22.92
C VAL A 69 -3.71 31.93 -22.85
N CYS A 70 -2.66 31.24 -23.29
CA CYS A 70 -2.49 29.82 -23.05
C CYS A 70 -1.54 29.60 -21.88
N GLU A 71 -2.05 29.09 -20.76
CA GLU A 71 -1.26 28.82 -19.57
C GLU A 71 -1.69 27.49 -18.97
N CYS A 72 -0.73 26.61 -18.66
CA CYS A 72 -1.04 25.31 -18.08
C CYS A 72 -1.73 25.48 -16.71
N PRO A 73 -2.90 24.85 -16.49
CA PRO A 73 -3.72 25.15 -15.32
C PRO A 73 -3.25 24.39 -14.07
N VAL A 74 -3.83 24.75 -12.93
CA VAL A 74 -3.81 23.95 -11.71
C VAL A 74 -5.23 23.51 -11.40
N VAL A 75 -5.52 22.21 -11.48
CA VAL A 75 -6.88 21.66 -11.32
C VAL A 75 -6.85 20.60 -10.23
N ASN A 76 -7.75 20.70 -9.25
CA ASN A 76 -7.84 19.77 -8.12
C ASN A 76 -6.49 19.54 -7.38
N GLY A 77 -5.68 20.60 -7.29
CA GLY A 77 -4.34 20.53 -6.68
C GLY A 77 -3.25 19.92 -7.56
N VAL A 78 -3.58 19.41 -8.74
CA VAL A 78 -2.61 18.94 -9.73
C VAL A 78 -2.14 20.11 -10.58
N ARG A 79 -0.83 20.36 -10.58
CA ARG A 79 -0.21 21.38 -11.42
C ARG A 79 0.15 20.79 -12.77
N TYR A 80 -0.11 21.53 -13.84
CA TYR A 80 0.40 21.21 -15.17
C TYR A 80 1.55 22.14 -15.53
N ASP A 81 2.49 21.63 -16.32
CA ASP A 81 3.66 22.35 -16.78
C ASP A 81 3.89 22.12 -18.28
N GLY A 82 4.37 23.14 -19.00
CA GLY A 82 4.53 23.10 -20.45
C GLY A 82 4.35 24.46 -21.13
N ASP A 83 4.06 24.45 -22.43
CA ASP A 83 3.94 25.66 -23.27
C ASP A 83 2.53 26.27 -23.26
N GLY A 84 1.52 25.54 -22.78
CA GLY A 84 0.10 25.96 -22.81
C GLY A 84 -0.58 25.83 -24.17
N TYR A 85 0.16 25.78 -25.28
CA TYR A 85 -0.40 25.73 -26.64
C TYR A 85 -0.61 24.32 -27.13
N THR A 86 0.42 23.48 -27.01
CA THR A 86 0.42 22.11 -27.55
C THR A 86 0.75 21.07 -26.51
N HIS A 87 1.34 21.48 -25.39
CA HIS A 87 1.87 20.60 -24.38
C HIS A 87 1.62 21.16 -22.98
N CYS A 88 0.81 20.44 -22.21
CA CYS A 88 0.80 20.55 -20.76
C CYS A 88 0.82 19.13 -20.18
N LYS A 89 1.73 18.87 -19.25
CA LYS A 89 1.84 17.60 -18.53
C LYS A 89 1.66 17.81 -17.04
N ALA A 90 0.98 16.88 -16.38
CA ALA A 90 0.81 16.92 -14.94
C ALA A 90 2.18 16.74 -14.24
N VAL A 91 2.45 17.54 -13.22
CA VAL A 91 3.70 17.54 -12.44
C VAL A 91 3.43 17.73 -10.96
N GLY A 92 4.40 17.31 -10.13
CA GLY A 92 4.35 17.44 -8.68
C GLY A 92 3.68 16.27 -7.97
N PRO A 93 3.58 16.35 -6.63
CA PRO A 93 2.90 15.35 -5.82
C PRO A 93 1.40 15.34 -6.16
N GLY A 94 0.81 14.15 -6.22
CA GLY A 94 -0.62 13.99 -6.54
C GLY A 94 -0.96 14.08 -8.02
N ARG A 95 0.02 14.24 -8.93
CA ARG A 95 -0.24 14.26 -10.38
C ARG A 95 -0.97 13.00 -10.88
N CYS A 96 -0.83 11.88 -10.18
CA CYS A 96 -1.49 10.63 -10.54
C CYS A 96 -2.99 10.62 -10.24
N ALA A 97 -3.51 11.59 -9.49
CA ALA A 97 -4.93 11.67 -9.15
C ALA A 97 -5.83 12.03 -10.35
N LEU A 98 -5.29 12.73 -11.37
CA LEU A 98 -6.00 13.06 -12.60
C LEU A 98 -5.44 12.23 -13.75
N ASN A 99 -6.28 11.38 -14.34
CA ASN A 99 -5.97 10.55 -15.50
C ASN A 99 -4.60 9.85 -15.41
N HIS A 100 -4.26 9.33 -14.22
CA HIS A 100 -2.97 8.68 -13.94
C HIS A 100 -1.76 9.51 -14.40
N GLY A 101 -1.82 10.83 -14.30
CA GLY A 101 -0.75 11.74 -14.73
C GLY A 101 -0.44 11.69 -16.23
N GLY A 102 -1.35 11.18 -17.06
CA GLY A 102 -1.13 10.93 -18.49
C GLY A 102 -0.30 9.68 -18.78
N CYS A 103 -0.05 8.84 -17.77
CA CYS A 103 0.69 7.59 -17.90
C CYS A 103 -0.23 6.41 -18.19
N TRP A 104 0.35 5.32 -18.69
CA TRP A 104 -0.37 4.07 -18.88
C TRP A 104 -0.99 3.58 -17.57
N SER A 105 -2.24 3.13 -17.65
CA SER A 105 -2.95 2.49 -16.55
C SER A 105 -3.90 1.46 -17.15
N GLU A 106 -3.87 0.23 -16.64
CA GLU A 106 -4.74 -0.85 -17.10
C GLU A 106 -5.23 -1.65 -15.90
N THR A 107 -6.49 -2.09 -15.98
CA THR A 107 -7.12 -2.95 -14.96
C THR A 107 -7.54 -4.25 -15.60
N LYS A 108 -7.11 -5.38 -15.04
CA LYS A 108 -7.47 -6.71 -15.49
C LYS A 108 -7.86 -7.56 -14.28
N GLY A 109 -9.13 -7.98 -14.23
CA GLY A 109 -9.69 -8.61 -13.03
C GLY A 109 -9.71 -7.64 -11.85
N GLU A 110 -9.17 -8.04 -10.71
CA GLU A 110 -9.14 -7.24 -9.47
C GLU A 110 -7.83 -6.44 -9.30
N ARG A 111 -6.94 -6.43 -10.29
CA ARG A 111 -5.64 -5.77 -10.21
C ARG A 111 -5.57 -4.61 -11.20
N THR A 112 -5.14 -3.45 -10.72
CA THR A 112 -4.85 -2.26 -11.52
C THR A 112 -3.37 -1.95 -11.43
N PHE A 113 -2.72 -1.82 -12.58
CA PHE A 113 -1.33 -1.38 -12.68
C PHE A 113 -1.28 -0.02 -13.35
N SER A 114 -0.38 0.82 -12.89
CA SER A 114 -0.19 2.19 -13.37
C SER A 114 1.29 2.48 -13.52
N ALA A 115 1.65 3.16 -14.61
CA ALA A 115 2.98 3.70 -14.84
C ALA A 115 3.21 5.07 -14.18
N CYS A 116 2.19 5.62 -13.52
CA CYS A 116 2.30 6.80 -12.68
C CYS A 116 2.69 6.41 -11.25
N SER A 117 3.61 7.17 -10.67
CA SER A 117 4.04 7.01 -9.27
C SER A 117 4.07 8.37 -8.59
N ASP A 118 3.37 8.52 -7.47
CA ASP A 118 3.34 9.77 -6.70
C ASP A 118 4.71 10.21 -6.16
N THR A 119 5.66 9.28 -6.08
CA THR A 119 7.05 9.58 -5.67
C THR A 119 7.87 10.23 -6.78
N ALA A 120 7.58 9.92 -8.05
CA ALA A 120 8.15 10.63 -9.17
C ALA A 120 7.42 11.97 -9.32
N LEU A 121 8.10 13.09 -9.54
CA LEU A 121 7.43 14.40 -9.70
C LEU A 121 6.99 14.66 -11.15
N SER A 122 7.45 13.87 -12.12
CA SER A 122 7.10 13.99 -13.54
C SER A 122 7.44 12.71 -14.29
N GLY A 123 6.85 12.53 -15.47
CA GLY A 123 7.14 11.39 -16.36
C GLY A 123 6.41 10.11 -15.96
N CYS A 124 6.60 9.07 -16.78
CA CYS A 124 5.94 7.77 -16.64
C CYS A 124 6.99 6.66 -16.64
N ARG A 125 6.78 5.63 -15.83
CA ARG A 125 7.65 4.45 -15.79
C ARG A 125 6.79 3.22 -15.55
N CYS A 126 6.92 2.21 -16.40
CA CYS A 126 6.18 0.97 -16.24
C CYS A 126 6.44 0.34 -14.85
N PRO A 127 5.40 -0.20 -14.20
CA PRO A 127 5.57 -0.88 -12.92
C PRO A 127 6.33 -2.19 -13.11
N ALA A 128 6.79 -2.80 -12.01
CA ALA A 128 7.48 -4.09 -12.04
C ALA A 128 6.60 -5.18 -12.69
N GLY A 129 7.22 -6.07 -13.48
CA GLY A 129 6.52 -7.07 -14.29
C GLY A 129 6.03 -6.54 -15.65
N PHE A 130 6.30 -5.28 -15.97
CA PHE A 130 5.95 -4.67 -17.25
C PHE A 130 7.15 -3.94 -17.87
N GLN A 131 7.17 -3.86 -19.20
CA GLN A 131 8.19 -3.14 -19.97
C GLN A 131 7.57 -2.17 -20.98
N GLY A 132 8.28 -1.07 -21.27
CA GLY A 132 7.83 -0.05 -22.21
C GLY A 132 8.32 1.36 -21.87
N ASP A 133 7.69 2.36 -22.47
CA ASP A 133 8.03 3.78 -22.32
C ASP A 133 7.24 4.48 -21.19
N GLY A 134 6.33 3.75 -20.51
CA GLY A 134 5.47 4.29 -19.45
C GLY A 134 4.15 4.89 -19.96
N HIS A 135 4.01 5.17 -21.25
CA HIS A 135 2.74 5.51 -21.89
C HIS A 135 2.08 4.29 -22.54
N LYS A 136 2.89 3.29 -22.89
CA LYS A 136 2.49 1.96 -23.26
C LYS A 136 3.38 0.97 -22.51
N CYS A 137 2.75 0.14 -21.67
CA CYS A 137 3.42 -0.92 -20.96
C CYS A 137 2.84 -2.26 -21.38
N GLU A 138 3.72 -3.22 -21.66
CA GLU A 138 3.37 -4.60 -22.01
C GLU A 138 3.88 -5.53 -20.92
N ASP A 139 3.12 -6.61 -20.69
CA ASP A 139 3.47 -7.67 -19.74
C ASP A 139 4.83 -8.27 -20.11
N LEU A 140 5.75 -8.31 -19.15
CA LEU A 140 7.06 -8.89 -19.36
C LEU A 140 6.98 -10.39 -19.04
N ASP A 141 7.25 -11.24 -20.03
CA ASP A 141 7.18 -12.68 -19.86
C ASP A 141 8.49 -13.20 -19.24
N GLU A 142 8.57 -13.19 -17.91
CA GLU A 142 9.78 -13.62 -17.19
C GLU A 142 10.15 -15.08 -17.51
N CYS A 143 9.18 -15.91 -17.89
CA CYS A 143 9.39 -17.32 -18.25
C CYS A 143 10.09 -17.45 -19.60
N LYS A 144 9.63 -16.70 -20.60
CA LYS A 144 10.18 -16.74 -21.96
C LYS A 144 11.58 -16.12 -22.00
N ASP A 145 11.76 -15.03 -21.27
CA ASP A 145 13.03 -14.31 -21.20
C ASP A 145 14.03 -14.97 -20.22
N LYS A 146 13.61 -16.04 -19.54
CA LYS A 146 14.40 -16.78 -18.53
C LYS A 146 14.95 -15.88 -17.43
N LEU A 147 14.19 -14.86 -17.07
CA LEU A 147 14.51 -13.94 -15.99
C LEU A 147 14.11 -14.52 -14.62
N ALA A 148 13.26 -15.56 -14.61
CA ALA A 148 12.84 -16.25 -13.40
C ALA A 148 12.59 -17.76 -13.61
N CYS A 149 12.55 -18.50 -12.50
CA CYS A 149 12.31 -19.95 -12.46
C CYS A 149 13.34 -20.74 -13.29
N THR A 150 14.63 -20.42 -13.14
CA THR A 150 15.70 -20.95 -14.01
C THR A 150 16.17 -22.36 -13.64
N CYS A 151 15.65 -22.92 -12.55
CA CYS A 151 15.97 -24.25 -12.04
C CYS A 151 15.53 -25.40 -12.98
N PRO A 152 16.28 -26.51 -13.05
CA PRO A 152 15.99 -27.63 -13.96
C PRO A 152 14.64 -28.30 -13.74
N ASP A 153 14.20 -28.41 -12.48
CA ASP A 153 12.95 -29.08 -12.06
C ASP A 153 11.79 -28.10 -11.84
N CYS A 154 11.97 -26.85 -12.25
CA CYS A 154 10.96 -25.81 -12.13
C CYS A 154 10.03 -25.76 -13.33
N HIS A 155 8.78 -25.40 -13.08
CA HIS A 155 7.86 -24.95 -14.10
C HIS A 155 7.59 -23.46 -13.87
N CYS A 156 7.63 -22.70 -14.96
CA CYS A 156 7.29 -21.29 -14.97
C CYS A 156 5.97 -21.11 -15.71
N LYS A 157 5.08 -20.32 -15.12
CA LYS A 157 3.84 -19.91 -15.75
C LYS A 157 3.76 -18.39 -15.66
N ASN A 158 3.78 -17.74 -16.82
CA ASN A 158 3.64 -16.30 -16.89
C ASN A 158 2.21 -15.88 -16.50
N THR A 159 2.10 -14.79 -15.76
CA THR A 159 0.81 -14.21 -15.34
C THR A 159 0.84 -12.70 -15.58
N TRP A 160 -0.31 -12.06 -15.60
CA TRP A 160 -0.31 -10.63 -15.89
C TRP A 160 0.27 -9.81 -14.72
N GLY A 161 1.39 -9.13 -14.99
CA GLY A 161 2.20 -8.36 -14.07
C GLY A 161 3.08 -9.20 -13.13
N SER A 162 3.21 -10.51 -13.36
CA SER A 162 4.03 -11.40 -12.52
C SER A 162 4.21 -12.80 -13.11
N TYR A 163 4.82 -13.71 -12.37
CA TYR A 163 4.97 -15.10 -12.76
C TYR A 163 4.77 -16.04 -11.57
N GLU A 164 4.34 -17.25 -11.86
CA GLU A 164 4.24 -18.36 -10.92
C GLU A 164 5.34 -19.37 -11.24
N CYS A 165 6.26 -19.57 -10.28
CA CYS A 165 7.16 -20.72 -10.30
C CYS A 165 6.60 -21.82 -9.42
N GLY A 166 6.76 -23.06 -9.86
CA GLY A 166 6.60 -24.20 -8.98
C GLY A 166 7.54 -25.33 -9.36
N CYS A 167 7.50 -26.41 -8.60
CA CYS A 167 8.35 -27.57 -8.80
C CYS A 167 7.55 -28.77 -9.31
N ARG A 168 8.22 -29.73 -9.94
CA ARG A 168 7.58 -31.00 -10.32
C ARG A 168 7.37 -31.89 -9.09
N GLY A 169 6.19 -32.51 -8.97
CA GLY A 169 5.85 -33.44 -7.90
C GLY A 169 5.62 -32.76 -6.54
N ASN A 170 5.97 -33.43 -5.45
CA ASN A 170 5.76 -32.95 -4.06
C ASN A 170 6.92 -32.08 -3.55
N GLN A 171 7.50 -31.26 -4.40
CA GLN A 171 8.63 -30.38 -4.06
C GLN A 171 8.14 -28.96 -3.81
N VAL A 172 8.81 -28.25 -2.90
CA VAL A 172 8.51 -26.86 -2.56
C VAL A 172 9.51 -25.96 -3.27
N TYR A 173 9.01 -24.93 -3.94
CA TYR A 173 9.82 -23.91 -4.61
C TYR A 173 10.22 -22.81 -3.62
N ILE A 174 11.51 -22.47 -3.58
CA ILE A 174 12.06 -21.39 -2.74
C ILE A 174 12.56 -20.27 -3.67
N ARG A 175 11.84 -19.14 -3.69
CA ARG A 175 12.08 -18.00 -4.61
C ARG A 175 13.46 -17.34 -4.44
N GLY A 176 14.02 -17.32 -3.24
CA GLY A 176 15.27 -16.60 -2.95
C GLY A 176 16.50 -17.20 -3.63
N GLU A 177 16.58 -18.53 -3.68
CA GLU A 177 17.70 -19.28 -4.26
C GLU A 177 17.33 -19.92 -5.61
N ASP A 178 16.08 -19.75 -6.05
CA ASP A 178 15.56 -20.32 -7.30
C ASP A 178 15.72 -21.87 -7.33
N VAL A 179 15.32 -22.55 -6.24
CA VAL A 179 15.52 -24.00 -6.05
C VAL A 179 14.23 -24.75 -5.68
N CYS A 180 14.21 -26.03 -6.03
CA CYS A 180 13.20 -26.99 -5.61
C CYS A 180 13.73 -27.93 -4.52
N VAL A 181 13.01 -28.01 -3.40
CA VAL A 181 13.36 -28.90 -2.29
C VAL A 181 12.27 -29.96 -2.14
N ALA A 182 12.67 -31.23 -2.19
CA ALA A 182 11.74 -32.33 -1.96
C ALA A 182 11.23 -32.30 -0.52
N ASN A 183 9.91 -32.21 -0.34
CA ASN A 183 9.30 -32.39 0.97
C ASN A 183 9.11 -33.88 1.27
N SER A 184 10.22 -34.63 1.27
CA SER A 184 10.24 -36.05 1.62
C SER A 184 10.76 -36.21 3.03
N MET A 185 9.86 -36.13 4.02
CA MET A 185 10.09 -36.86 5.26
C MET A 185 9.98 -38.34 4.91
N SER A 186 11.10 -38.97 4.57
CA SER A 186 11.16 -40.41 4.33
C SER A 186 10.43 -41.14 5.47
N ARG A 187 9.71 -42.23 5.18
CA ARG A 187 9.12 -43.10 6.22
C ARG A 187 10.15 -43.42 7.31
N PHE A 188 11.42 -43.55 6.91
CA PHE A 188 12.54 -43.75 7.80
C PHE A 188 12.82 -42.54 8.71
N GLY A 189 12.77 -41.32 8.17
CA GLY A 189 12.94 -40.08 8.95
C GLY A 189 11.83 -39.90 9.99
N TRP A 190 10.59 -40.24 9.64
CA TRP A 190 9.49 -40.20 10.60
C TRP A 190 9.62 -41.26 11.70
N LEU A 191 10.04 -42.48 11.36
CA LEU A 191 10.31 -43.54 12.35
C LEU A 191 11.43 -43.15 13.32
N VAL A 192 12.50 -42.54 12.82
CA VAL A 192 13.61 -42.06 13.65
C VAL A 192 13.17 -40.92 14.57
N ALA A 193 12.36 -39.98 14.08
CA ALA A 193 11.82 -38.90 14.90
C ALA A 193 10.90 -39.43 16.02
N LEU A 194 10.02 -40.40 15.72
CA LEU A 194 9.15 -41.03 16.71
C LEU A 194 9.95 -41.81 17.78
N LEU A 195 11.01 -42.51 17.37
CA LEU A 195 11.93 -43.18 18.29
C LEU A 195 12.68 -42.19 19.18
N ALA A 196 13.16 -41.08 18.62
CA ALA A 196 13.86 -40.06 19.39
C ALA A 196 12.93 -39.42 20.45
N VAL A 197 11.68 -39.11 20.09
CA VAL A 197 10.68 -38.55 21.02
C VAL A 197 10.29 -39.55 22.09
N SER A 198 10.12 -40.83 21.74
CA SER A 198 9.78 -41.87 22.72
C SER A 198 10.93 -42.15 23.69
N CYS A 199 12.18 -42.15 23.22
CA CYS A 199 13.37 -42.24 24.07
C CYS A 199 13.48 -41.03 25.00
N ALA A 200 13.27 -39.82 24.51
CA ALA A 200 13.29 -38.60 25.33
C ALA A 200 12.20 -38.62 26.40
N ALA A 201 10.97 -39.03 26.04
CA ALA A 201 9.89 -39.22 26.99
C ALA A 201 10.20 -40.31 28.02
N GLY A 202 10.77 -41.44 27.59
CA GLY A 202 11.19 -42.53 28.47
C GLY A 202 12.26 -42.09 29.49
N LEU A 203 13.28 -41.34 29.04
CA LEU A 203 14.29 -40.75 29.92
C LEU A 203 13.68 -39.72 30.89
N GLY A 204 12.74 -38.91 30.41
CA GLY A 204 11.99 -37.97 31.25
C GLY A 204 11.16 -38.67 32.33
N VAL A 205 10.45 -39.74 31.98
CA VAL A 205 9.65 -40.54 32.92
C VAL A 205 10.56 -41.27 33.92
N ALA A 206 11.65 -41.90 33.47
CA ALA A 206 12.60 -42.56 34.36
C ALA A 206 13.25 -41.57 35.34
N GLY A 207 13.65 -40.40 34.84
CA GLY A 207 14.17 -39.30 35.65
C GLY A 207 13.14 -38.78 36.67
N PHE A 208 11.87 -38.64 36.26
CA PHE A 208 10.79 -38.22 37.15
C PHE A 208 10.51 -39.26 38.25
N VAL A 209 10.52 -40.56 37.91
CA VAL A 209 10.35 -41.66 38.88
C VAL A 209 11.53 -41.69 39.85
N PHE A 210 12.77 -41.58 39.37
CA PHE A 210 13.96 -41.51 40.22
C PHE A 210 13.93 -40.27 41.13
N TYR A 211 13.55 -39.11 40.60
CA TYR A 211 13.35 -37.89 41.38
C TYR A 211 12.32 -38.10 42.49
N LYS A 212 11.13 -38.64 42.17
CA LYS A 212 10.06 -38.93 43.16
C LYS A 212 10.51 -39.96 44.20
N TYR A 213 11.22 -41.00 43.80
CA TYR A 213 11.71 -42.06 44.70
C TYR A 213 12.80 -41.53 45.63
N ARG A 214 13.76 -40.76 45.10
CA ARG A 214 14.84 -40.14 45.87
C ARG A 214 14.31 -39.03 46.80
N LEU A 215 13.34 -38.22 46.38
CA LEU A 215 12.69 -37.25 47.27
C LEU A 215 11.98 -37.95 48.44
N ARG A 216 11.34 -39.09 48.19
CA ARG A 216 10.67 -39.89 49.23
C ARG A 216 11.68 -40.47 50.22
N SER A 217 12.87 -40.84 49.75
CA SER A 217 14.00 -41.27 50.59
C SER A 217 14.70 -40.11 51.32
N TYR A 218 14.73 -38.90 50.76
CA TYR A 218 15.32 -37.71 51.40
C TYR A 218 14.48 -37.20 52.59
N MET A 219 13.18 -37.53 52.62
CA MET A 219 12.33 -37.26 53.80
C MET A 219 12.59 -38.19 55.00
N ASP A 220 13.36 -39.27 54.84
CA ASP A 220 13.63 -40.23 55.92
C ASP A 220 15.05 -40.14 56.51
N SER A 221 15.82 -39.08 56.25
CA SER A 221 17.10 -38.93 56.96
C SER A 221 17.61 -37.53 57.29
N GLU A 222 17.10 -36.41 56.76
CA GLU A 222 17.67 -35.09 57.13
C GLU A 222 16.66 -33.93 57.32
N ILE A 223 15.35 -34.18 57.42
CA ILE A 223 14.34 -33.17 57.83
C ILE A 223 13.52 -33.64 59.07
N MET A 224 13.98 -34.67 59.78
CA MET A 224 13.50 -34.99 61.16
C MET A 224 14.46 -34.49 62.24
N ALA A 225 15.50 -33.71 61.87
CA ALA A 225 16.43 -33.13 62.84
C ALA A 225 16.02 -31.71 63.31
N ILE A 226 15.23 -30.96 62.52
CA ILE A 226 14.90 -29.56 62.83
C ILE A 226 13.49 -29.38 63.42
N MET A 227 12.58 -30.35 63.30
CA MET A 227 11.21 -30.25 63.83
C MET A 227 10.96 -31.02 65.14
N SER A 228 12.01 -31.49 65.83
CA SER A 228 11.87 -32.23 67.10
C SER A 228 11.86 -31.35 68.36
N GLN A 229 11.88 -30.01 68.23
CA GLN A 229 11.86 -29.09 69.37
C GLN A 229 10.47 -28.59 69.79
N TYR A 230 9.38 -29.03 69.14
CA TYR A 230 8.02 -28.62 69.53
C TYR A 230 7.04 -29.80 69.52
N MET A 231 7.12 -30.67 70.53
CA MET A 231 5.94 -31.18 71.25
C MET A 231 6.35 -32.17 72.35
N PRO A 232 6.23 -31.81 73.65
CA PRO A 232 6.34 -32.77 74.75
C PRO A 232 5.01 -33.50 74.95
N LEU A 233 5.08 -34.81 75.21
CA LEU A 233 3.96 -35.64 75.65
C LEU A 233 3.87 -35.56 77.17
N ASP A 234 2.79 -34.99 77.69
CA ASP A 234 2.43 -35.12 79.11
C ASP A 234 1.32 -36.15 79.31
N SER A 235 1.49 -36.89 80.40
CA SER A 235 0.83 -38.13 80.78
C SER A 235 -0.38 -37.96 81.69
N GLN A 236 -1.32 -38.91 81.58
CA GLN A 236 -2.43 -39.25 82.52
C GLN A 236 -3.53 -38.17 82.63
N ASN A 237 -4.83 -38.44 82.61
CA ASN A 237 -5.60 -39.51 83.26
C ASN A 237 -7.08 -39.45 82.79
N ASN A 238 -7.89 -40.45 83.17
CA ASN A 238 -9.37 -40.51 83.11
C ASN A 238 -10.02 -40.80 81.74
N GLU A 239 -11.08 -41.57 81.60
CA GLU A 239 -11.74 -42.67 82.34
C GLU A 239 -12.93 -43.08 81.43
N HIS A 240 -13.41 -44.33 81.58
CA HIS A 240 -14.76 -44.79 81.20
C HIS A 240 -15.21 -44.87 79.71
N GLN A 241 -15.05 -46.06 79.12
CA GLN A 241 -16.08 -47.03 78.66
C GLN A 241 -17.35 -46.60 77.83
N PRO A 242 -18.13 -47.53 77.21
CA PRO A 242 -18.34 -47.60 75.75
C PRO A 242 -19.84 -47.55 75.32
N LEU A 243 -20.18 -47.66 74.01
CA LEU A 243 -21.33 -48.48 73.52
C LEU A 243 -21.50 -48.52 71.99
N ARG A 244 -21.53 -49.77 71.48
CA ARG A 244 -22.39 -50.38 70.43
C ARG A 244 -22.46 -49.86 68.97
N GLN A 245 -21.85 -50.68 68.10
CA GLN A 245 -22.45 -51.61 67.10
C GLN A 245 -23.33 -51.17 65.91
N HIS A 246 -22.95 -51.81 64.79
CA HIS A 246 -23.69 -52.25 63.59
C HIS A 246 -24.08 -51.19 62.54
N ALA A 247 -23.45 -51.17 61.36
CA ALA A 247 -23.57 -52.07 60.18
C ALA A 247 -24.58 -51.48 59.13
N PRO A 248 -24.77 -52.07 57.93
CA PRO A 248 -24.06 -51.65 56.72
C PRO A 248 -25.00 -51.32 55.52
N ASP A 249 -24.37 -51.18 54.36
CA ASP A 249 -24.87 -51.27 52.97
C ASP A 249 -25.65 -50.08 52.37
N ALA A 250 -25.05 -49.44 51.37
CA ALA A 250 -25.29 -49.72 49.94
C ALA A 250 -24.38 -48.86 49.04
#